data_AF-A0A1Y3VWQ6-F1
#
_entry.id   AF-A0A1Y3VWQ6-F1
#
_cell.length_a   1.000
_cell.length_b   1.000
_cell.length_c   1.000
_cell.angle_alpha   90.00
_cell.angle_beta   90.00
_cell.angle_gamma   90.00
#
_symmetry.space_group_name_H-M   'P 1'
#
loop_
_entity.id
_entity.type
_entity.pdbx_description
1 polymer ?
#
loop_
_entity_poly.entity_id
_entity_poly.type
_entity_poly.pdbx_seq_one_letter_code
_entity_poly.pdbx_strand_id
1 'polypeptide(L)'
;MTGLYLKETAKLFDIVDLTICCSLYKICNGNQFEHMKGTDFVDFMNLKEVSRPVVVRHRENSRVCYLLYVVSKEIMNESLAKEWIQHMLEQCKISPGYYKSHYRDALNSGTGETNAQFVKAIEKAIEKAKSVK
;
A
#
# COMPACT_ATOMS: atom_id res chain seq x y z
N MET A 1 9.33 3.20 22.08
CA MET A 1 8.74 1.90 22.48
C MET A 1 7.45 1.67 21.70
N THR A 2 7.49 1.32 20.41
CA THR A 2 6.25 1.35 19.58
C THR A 2 6.12 0.25 18.53
N GLY A 3 7.20 -0.15 17.82
CA GLY A 3 7.09 -1.12 16.71
C GLY A 3 6.69 -2.56 17.07
N LEU A 4 6.81 -2.99 18.34
CA LEU A 4 6.41 -4.35 18.76
C LEU A 4 4.87 -4.52 18.73
N TYR A 5 4.15 -3.50 19.20
CA TYR A 5 2.70 -3.56 19.35
C TYR A 5 1.97 -3.70 18.02
N LEU A 6 2.48 -3.09 16.95
CA LEU A 6 1.83 -3.16 15.65
C LEU A 6 1.89 -4.56 15.03
N LYS A 7 3.06 -5.19 15.04
CA LYS A 7 3.19 -6.58 14.56
C LYS A 7 2.40 -7.56 15.42
N GLU A 8 2.30 -7.32 16.72
CA GLU A 8 1.44 -8.12 17.61
C GLU A 8 -0.05 -7.88 17.32
N THR A 9 -0.46 -6.65 17.04
CA THR A 9 -1.84 -6.31 16.65
C THR A 9 -2.20 -6.93 15.30
N ALA A 10 -1.27 -6.91 14.33
CA ALA A 10 -1.43 -7.54 13.01
C ALA A 10 -1.63 -9.07 13.09
N LYS A 11 -1.14 -9.73 14.15
CA LYS A 11 -1.39 -11.15 14.40
C LYS A 11 -2.84 -11.42 14.84
N LEU A 12 -3.50 -10.42 15.43
CA LEU A 12 -4.84 -10.56 16.01
C LEU A 12 -5.94 -10.03 15.08
N PHE A 13 -5.65 -8.96 14.33
CA PHE A 13 -6.63 -8.30 13.46
C PHE A 13 -5.98 -7.78 12.17
N ASP A 14 -6.78 -7.73 11.10
CA ASP A 14 -6.36 -7.08 9.86
C ASP A 14 -6.38 -5.54 10.02
N ILE A 15 -5.29 -4.90 9.63
CA ILE A 15 -5.12 -3.44 9.61
C ILE A 15 -5.85 -2.84 8.40
N VAL A 16 -5.80 -3.54 7.27
CA VAL A 16 -6.39 -3.12 5.99
C VAL A 16 -7.46 -4.13 5.58
N ASP A 17 -8.64 -3.63 5.24
CA ASP A 17 -9.79 -4.44 4.85
C ASP A 17 -9.47 -5.43 3.71
N LEU A 18 -9.94 -6.67 3.83
CA LEU A 18 -9.70 -7.72 2.85
C LEU A 18 -10.20 -7.35 1.44
N THR A 19 -11.34 -6.66 1.33
CA THR A 19 -11.92 -6.25 0.04
C THR A 19 -11.06 -5.18 -0.63
N ILE A 20 -10.49 -4.27 0.17
CA ILE A 20 -9.51 -3.28 -0.30
C ILE A 20 -8.26 -4.02 -0.80
N CYS A 21 -7.69 -4.94 -0.01
CA CYS A 21 -6.51 -5.71 -0.39
C CYS A 21 -6.73 -6.49 -1.70
N CYS A 22 -7.85 -7.21 -1.83
CA CYS A 22 -8.20 -7.95 -3.04
C CYS A 22 -8.37 -7.04 -4.28
N SER A 23 -8.92 -5.85 -4.10
CA SER A 23 -9.13 -4.90 -5.19
C SER A 23 -7.81 -4.29 -5.66
N LEU A 24 -6.94 -3.93 -4.72
CA LEU A 24 -5.61 -3.39 -5.01
C LEU A 24 -4.69 -4.44 -5.63
N TYR A 25 -4.75 -5.70 -5.19
CA TYR A 25 -3.96 -6.80 -5.76
C TYR A 25 -4.15 -6.92 -7.28
N LYS A 26 -5.40 -6.82 -7.76
CA LYS A 26 -5.73 -6.91 -9.19
C LYS A 26 -5.10 -5.80 -10.03
N ILE A 27 -4.84 -4.65 -9.42
CA ILE A 27 -4.23 -3.50 -10.09
C ILE A 27 -2.70 -3.56 -9.98
N CYS A 28 -2.18 -3.81 -8.78
CA CYS A 28 -0.77 -3.59 -8.48
C CYS A 28 0.12 -4.81 -8.79
N ASN A 29 -0.41 -6.03 -8.74
CA ASN A 29 0.37 -7.25 -8.93
C ASN A 29 0.84 -7.39 -10.39
N GLY A 30 2.15 -7.47 -10.60
CA GLY A 30 2.76 -7.47 -11.93
C GLY A 30 2.97 -6.08 -12.55
N ASN A 31 2.42 -5.02 -11.93
CA ASN A 31 2.53 -3.62 -12.40
C ASN A 31 3.44 -2.79 -11.49
N GLN A 32 3.01 -2.55 -10.24
CA GLN A 32 3.79 -1.81 -9.21
C GLN A 32 4.71 -2.76 -8.44
N PHE A 33 4.23 -3.98 -8.19
CA PHE A 33 4.99 -5.03 -7.53
C PHE A 33 5.31 -6.15 -8.50
N GLU A 34 6.39 -6.88 -8.24
CA GLU A 34 6.62 -8.16 -8.90
C GLU A 34 5.52 -9.17 -8.54
N HIS A 35 5.40 -10.22 -9.35
CA HIS A 35 4.30 -11.15 -9.23
C HIS A 35 4.35 -11.93 -7.89
N MET A 36 3.30 -11.75 -7.08
CA MET A 36 3.10 -12.46 -5.81
C MET A 36 1.73 -13.15 -5.73
N LYS A 37 1.55 -14.07 -4.77
CA LYS A 37 0.24 -14.70 -4.53
C LYS A 37 -0.70 -13.67 -3.91
N GLY A 38 -2.01 -13.82 -4.16
CA GLY A 38 -3.01 -12.96 -3.53
C GLY A 38 -2.94 -12.99 -2.00
N THR A 39 -2.69 -14.17 -1.41
CA THR A 39 -2.48 -14.31 0.05
C THR A 39 -1.26 -13.55 0.53
N ASP A 40 -0.11 -13.68 -0.16
CA ASP A 40 1.10 -12.92 0.18
C ASP A 40 0.85 -11.40 0.13
N PHE A 41 0.04 -10.93 -0.81
CA PHE A 41 -0.31 -9.50 -0.90
C PHE A 41 -1.19 -9.05 0.26
N VAL A 42 -2.19 -9.85 0.66
CA VAL A 42 -3.05 -9.56 1.82
C VAL A 42 -2.21 -9.54 3.10
N ASP A 43 -1.34 -10.53 3.28
CA ASP A 43 -0.45 -10.63 4.44
C ASP A 43 0.52 -9.45 4.48
N PHE A 44 1.11 -9.10 3.35
CA PHE A 44 1.96 -7.92 3.18
C PHE A 44 1.25 -6.62 3.61
N MET A 45 0.05 -6.35 3.07
CA MET A 45 -0.73 -5.16 3.40
C MET A 45 -1.12 -5.09 4.88
N ASN A 46 -1.22 -6.24 5.54
CA ASN A 46 -1.54 -6.36 6.96
C ASN A 46 -0.32 -6.53 7.86
N LEU A 47 0.90 -6.35 7.35
CA LEU A 47 2.15 -6.51 8.12
C LEU A 47 2.34 -7.89 8.75
N LYS A 48 1.75 -8.92 8.14
CA LYS A 48 1.90 -10.33 8.50
C LYS A 48 3.11 -10.95 7.78
N GLU A 49 3.47 -12.16 8.19
CA GLU A 49 4.56 -12.90 7.54
C GLU A 49 4.18 -13.28 6.11
N VAL A 50 5.08 -12.98 5.18
CA VAL A 50 4.92 -13.32 3.75
C VAL A 50 5.85 -14.48 3.41
N SER A 51 5.39 -15.36 2.52
CA SER A 51 6.20 -16.52 2.10
C SER A 51 7.47 -16.14 1.32
N ARG A 52 7.48 -14.92 0.75
CA ARG A 52 8.59 -14.36 -0.01
C ARG A 52 8.62 -12.84 0.12
N PRO A 53 9.80 -12.20 0.01
CA PRO A 53 9.89 -10.74 0.03
C PRO A 53 9.07 -10.09 -1.09
N VAL A 54 8.33 -9.04 -0.73
CA VAL A 54 7.65 -8.18 -1.71
C VAL A 54 8.67 -7.27 -2.39
N VAL A 55 8.65 -7.23 -3.72
CA VAL A 55 9.59 -6.43 -4.52
C VAL A 55 8.82 -5.39 -5.31
N VAL A 56 9.16 -4.11 -5.09
CA VAL A 56 8.68 -2.99 -5.91
C VAL A 56 9.43 -3.01 -7.25
N ARG A 57 8.68 -2.90 -8.36
CA ARG A 57 9.27 -2.88 -9.70
C ARG A 57 10.03 -1.57 -9.97
N HIS A 58 10.99 -1.65 -10.88
CA HIS A 58 11.82 -0.49 -11.22
C HIS A 58 10.96 0.70 -11.67
N ARG A 59 11.25 1.90 -11.13
CA ARG A 59 10.53 3.17 -11.39
C ARG A 59 9.08 3.23 -10.88
N GLU A 60 8.65 2.29 -10.04
CA GLU A 60 7.30 2.31 -9.45
C GLU A 60 7.24 3.00 -8.08
N ASN A 61 8.37 3.43 -7.51
CA ASN A 61 8.42 3.97 -6.14
C ASN A 61 7.43 5.10 -5.91
N SER A 62 7.26 6.04 -6.85
CA SER A 62 6.30 7.16 -6.68
C SER A 62 4.85 6.68 -6.63
N ARG A 63 4.48 5.71 -7.47
CA ARG A 63 3.14 5.09 -7.48
C ARG A 63 2.91 4.24 -6.23
N VAL A 64 3.93 3.52 -5.75
CA VAL A 64 3.87 2.82 -4.47
C VAL A 64 3.73 3.80 -3.31
N CYS A 65 4.47 4.91 -3.29
CA CYS A 65 4.30 5.94 -2.26
C CYS A 65 2.87 6.50 -2.26
N TYR A 66 2.28 6.75 -3.43
CA TYR A 66 0.87 7.17 -3.53
C TYR A 66 -0.08 6.09 -3.01
N LEU A 67 0.14 4.81 -3.38
CA LEU A 67 -0.64 3.68 -2.87
C LEU A 67 -0.62 3.62 -1.34
N LEU A 68 0.56 3.71 -0.73
CA LEU A 68 0.70 3.71 0.73
C LEU A 68 -0.01 4.93 1.35
N TYR A 69 0.10 6.10 0.73
CA TYR A 69 -0.59 7.29 1.18
C TYR A 69 -2.11 7.11 1.21
N VAL A 70 -2.73 6.62 0.13
CA VAL A 70 -4.18 6.46 0.08
C VAL A 70 -4.68 5.34 0.98
N VAL A 71 -3.96 4.22 1.07
CA VAL A 71 -4.33 3.13 2.00
C VAL A 71 -4.23 3.59 3.44
N SER A 72 -3.24 4.43 3.79
CA SER A 72 -3.13 4.98 5.15
C SER A 72 -4.35 5.81 5.57
N LYS A 73 -5.12 6.36 4.61
CA LYS A 73 -6.38 7.07 4.88
C LYS A 73 -7.54 6.14 5.23
N GLU A 74 -7.41 4.86 4.93
CA GLU A 74 -8.39 3.81 5.22
C GLU A 74 -8.17 3.17 6.59
N ILE A 75 -7.03 3.44 7.22
CA ILE A 75 -6.69 2.96 8.55
C ILE A 75 -7.31 3.92 9.58
N MET A 76 -8.16 3.37 10.46
CA MET A 76 -9.00 4.16 11.38
C MET A 76 -8.23 5.05 12.36
N ASN A 77 -7.04 4.63 12.79
CA ASN A 77 -6.23 5.36 13.77
C ASN A 77 -5.01 6.02 13.09
N GLU A 78 -4.83 7.32 13.28
CA GLU A 78 -3.76 8.08 12.63
C GLU A 78 -2.34 7.65 13.09
N SER A 79 -2.17 7.33 14.37
CA SER A 79 -0.90 6.82 14.89
C SER A 79 -0.57 5.47 14.26
N LEU A 80 -1.58 4.59 14.21
CA LEU A 80 -1.48 3.29 13.55
C LEU A 80 -1.12 3.43 12.06
N ALA A 81 -1.76 4.37 11.36
CA ALA A 81 -1.50 4.64 9.95
C ALA A 81 -0.05 5.12 9.71
N LYS A 82 0.49 5.98 10.59
CA LYS A 82 1.88 6.45 10.53
C LYS A 82 2.88 5.32 10.75
N GLU A 83 2.63 4.47 11.75
CA GLU A 83 3.46 3.30 12.01
C GLU A 83 3.39 2.29 10.85
N TRP A 84 2.19 2.06 10.31
CA TRP A 84 1.99 1.22 9.14
C TRP A 84 2.79 1.73 7.94
N ILE A 85 2.76 3.03 7.64
CA ILE A 85 3.58 3.63 6.59
C ILE A 85 5.06 3.32 6.83
N GLN A 86 5.57 3.54 8.05
CA GLN A 86 6.98 3.32 8.35
C GLN A 86 7.42 1.88 8.06
N HIS A 87 6.63 0.89 8.47
CA HIS A 87 6.92 -0.52 8.18
C HIS A 87 6.80 -0.86 6.70
N MET A 88 5.79 -0.31 6.01
CA MET A 88 5.62 -0.55 4.57
C MET A 88 6.78 0.03 3.76
N LEU A 89 7.32 1.18 4.16
CA LEU A 89 8.49 1.78 3.52
C LEU A 89 9.73 0.90 3.67
N GLU A 90 9.94 0.33 4.85
CA GLU A 90 11.02 -0.64 5.10
C GLU A 90 10.87 -1.88 4.21
N GLN A 91 9.68 -2.48 4.15
CA GLN A 91 9.40 -3.65 3.30
C GLN A 91 9.58 -3.33 1.80
N CYS A 92 9.12 -2.15 1.36
CA CYS A 92 9.24 -1.69 -0.02
C CYS A 92 10.66 -1.20 -0.38
N LYS A 93 11.58 -1.12 0.59
CA LYS A 93 12.92 -0.53 0.43
C LYS A 93 12.88 0.93 -0.09
N ILE A 94 11.90 1.70 0.36
CA ILE A 94 11.73 3.12 0.03
C ILE A 94 12.14 3.94 1.25
N SER A 95 13.01 4.94 1.05
CA SER A 95 13.43 5.77 2.18
C SER A 95 12.31 6.71 2.66
N PRO A 96 12.20 6.99 3.97
CA PRO A 96 11.24 7.97 4.49
C PRO A 96 11.37 9.36 3.84
N GLY A 97 12.59 9.78 3.53
CA GLY A 97 12.86 11.03 2.82
C GLY A 97 12.29 11.04 1.40
N TYR A 98 12.46 9.94 0.66
CA TYR A 98 11.86 9.80 -0.67
C TYR A 98 10.33 9.83 -0.57
N TYR A 99 9.75 9.05 0.34
CA TYR A 99 8.30 9.03 0.54
C TYR A 99 7.76 10.44 0.81
N LYS A 100 8.34 11.17 1.77
CA LYS A 100 7.89 12.53 2.13
C LYS A 100 7.89 13.50 0.94
N SER A 101 8.84 13.37 0.04
CA SER A 101 8.95 14.23 -1.15
C SER A 101 8.03 13.80 -2.30
N HIS A 102 7.72 12.51 -2.42
CA HIS A 102 7.17 11.93 -3.65
C HIS A 102 5.79 11.25 -3.51
N TYR A 103 5.22 11.14 -2.31
CA TYR A 103 3.96 10.42 -2.07
C TYR A 103 2.72 11.00 -2.79
N ARG A 104 2.83 12.22 -3.32
CA ARG A 104 1.78 12.86 -4.12
C ARG A 104 2.16 13.04 -5.58
N ASP A 105 3.34 12.62 -6.01
CA ASP A 105 3.81 12.84 -7.38
C ASP A 105 2.89 12.21 -8.42
N ALA A 106 2.28 11.07 -8.10
CA ALA A 106 1.31 10.42 -8.97
C ALA A 106 0.06 11.26 -9.25
N LEU A 107 -0.27 12.24 -8.39
CA LEU A 107 -1.39 13.18 -8.60
C LEU A 107 -1.02 14.30 -9.58
N ASN A 108 0.26 14.56 -9.81
CA ASN A 108 0.69 15.67 -10.64
C ASN A 108 0.52 15.31 -12.12
N SER A 109 -0.45 15.96 -12.77
CA SER A 109 -0.87 15.76 -14.16
C SER A 109 0.23 15.94 -15.22
N GLY A 110 1.39 16.52 -14.86
CA GLY A 110 2.55 16.63 -15.74
C GLY A 110 3.35 15.33 -15.93
N THR A 111 3.01 14.25 -15.21
CA THR A 111 3.75 12.98 -15.19
C THR A 111 3.04 11.86 -15.95
N GLY A 112 2.62 12.15 -17.19
CA GLY A 112 2.18 11.13 -18.17
C GLY A 112 0.80 10.51 -17.92
N GLU A 113 0.16 10.06 -19.01
CA GLU A 113 -1.16 9.43 -19.03
C GLU A 113 -1.27 8.23 -18.05
N THR A 114 -0.15 7.54 -17.81
CA THR A 114 -0.05 6.39 -16.91
C THR A 114 -0.32 6.70 -15.43
N ASN A 115 0.06 7.88 -14.93
CA ASN A 115 -0.14 8.22 -13.52
C ASN A 115 -1.61 8.57 -13.23
N ALA A 116 -2.24 9.35 -14.11
CA ALA A 116 -3.66 9.67 -13.99
C ALA A 116 -4.53 8.40 -14.05
N GLN A 117 -4.22 7.47 -14.96
CA GLN A 117 -4.90 6.18 -15.05
C GLN A 117 -4.72 5.36 -13.77
N PHE A 118 -3.49 5.30 -13.23
CA PHE A 118 -3.19 4.59 -12.00
C PHE A 118 -3.98 5.17 -10.81
N VAL A 119 -3.90 6.49 -10.58
CA VAL A 119 -4.62 7.19 -9.52
C VAL A 119 -6.12 6.87 -9.58
N LYS A 120 -6.72 7.05 -10.77
CA LYS A 120 -8.14 6.77 -10.99
C LYS A 120 -8.50 5.31 -10.73
N ALA A 121 -7.63 4.37 -11.11
CA ALA A 121 -7.85 2.95 -10.87
C ALA A 121 -7.83 2.61 -9.38
N ILE A 122 -6.88 3.17 -8.62
CA ILE A 122 -6.76 2.97 -7.18
C ILE A 122 -7.94 3.58 -6.43
N GLU A 123 -8.31 4.82 -6.71
CA GLU A 123 -9.45 5.50 -6.07
C GLU A 123 -10.75 4.74 -6.32
N LYS A 124 -11.01 4.35 -7.56
CA LYS A 124 -12.19 3.54 -7.93
C LYS A 124 -12.21 2.18 -7.24
N ALA A 125 -11.05 1.53 -7.09
CA ALA A 125 -10.95 0.24 -6.42
C ALA A 125 -11.29 0.34 -4.92
N ILE A 126 -10.79 1.38 -4.24
CA ILE A 126 -11.06 1.63 -2.83
C ILE A 126 -12.54 2.00 -2.63
N GLU A 127 -13.09 2.91 -3.46
CA GLU A 127 -14.50 3.30 -3.41
C GLU A 127 -15.42 2.09 -3.60
N LYS A 128 -15.16 1.26 -4.62
CA LYS A 128 -15.95 0.06 -4.86
C LYS A 128 -15.83 -0.93 -3.70
N ALA A 129 -14.65 -1.13 -3.14
CA ALA A 129 -14.46 -2.01 -1.99
C ALA A 129 -15.29 -1.57 -0.76
N LYS A 130 -15.47 -0.27 -0.56
CA LYS A 130 -16.31 0.29 0.51
C LYS A 130 -17.80 0.06 0.26
N SER A 131 -18.26 0.14 -0.99
CA SER A 131 -19.68 -0.03 -1.35
C SER A 131 -20.23 -1.46 -1.21
N VAL A 132 -19.36 -2.44 -0.96
CA VAL A 132 -19.72 -3.86 -0.78
C VAL A 132 -20.05 -4.18 0.69
N LYS A 133 -19.82 -3.24 1.60
CA LYS A 133 -20.20 -3.34 3.03
C LYS A 133 -21.62 -2.85 3.24
#